data_AF-A0A257THQ1-F1
#
_entry.id   AF-A0A257THQ1-F1
#
_cell.length_a   1.000
_cell.length_b   1.000
_cell.length_c   1.000
_cell.angle_alpha   90.00
_cell.angle_beta   90.00
_cell.angle_gamma   90.00
#
_symmetry.space_group_name_H-M   'P 1'
#
loop_
_entity.id
_entity.type
_entity.pdbx_description
1 polymer ?
#
loop_
_entity_poly.entity_id
_entity_poly.type
_entity_poly.pdbx_seq_one_letter_code
_entity_poly.pdbx_strand_id
1 'polypeptide(L)'
;MRPNRDIVIGAGAIVVFIILLVWLLSARVASYSPPSTTSALATSTLPIASTTPATATSTSATRGLGTVTVLPVAGTAHLAANPIPIDARDAITSWALPGTESTTTKAKLQARINTLLADVGTGRYTNFNIYAQIAQNYGFMGNGLQAYRFYVRAAQSDPTAGLPFSSIGDLMVQLGAYHTAYAAYGKSITLQPRVEQFWLAYLRFLAAHEATAPATASIFASAKTATNNAPNVLIAEANWRASTGNITGAITDWKLVRSQAGTGQQQAIDVEIAKLEKQQSS
;
A
#
# COMPACT_ATOMS: atom_id res chain seq x y z
N MET A 1 -9.72 50.91 -1.66
CA MET A 1 -9.08 49.58 -1.52
C MET A 1 -10.17 48.53 -1.53
N ARG A 2 -10.14 47.59 -2.49
CA ARG A 2 -11.12 46.50 -2.63
C ARG A 2 -10.69 45.32 -1.74
N PRO A 3 -11.60 44.59 -1.08
CA PRO A 3 -11.25 43.37 -0.37
C PRO A 3 -11.11 42.20 -1.36
N ASN A 4 -10.02 41.46 -1.21
CA ASN A 4 -9.68 40.28 -2.00
C ASN A 4 -10.58 39.10 -1.63
N ARG A 5 -11.02 38.38 -2.66
CA ARG A 5 -11.82 37.16 -2.58
C ARG A 5 -10.92 35.93 -2.69
N ASP A 6 -11.29 34.92 -1.91
CA ASP A 6 -11.19 33.48 -2.16
C ASP A 6 -9.81 32.79 -2.06
N ILE A 7 -9.68 31.87 -1.09
CA ILE A 7 -9.37 30.43 -1.28
C ILE A 7 -9.93 29.69 -0.05
N VAL A 8 -11.14 29.17 -0.19
CA VAL A 8 -11.68 28.09 0.65
C VAL A 8 -11.73 26.87 -0.24
N ILE A 9 -10.66 26.06 -0.26
CA ILE A 9 -10.68 24.75 -0.91
C ILE A 9 -11.43 23.82 0.06
N GLY A 10 -12.75 23.81 -0.07
CA GLY A 10 -13.63 22.87 0.62
C GLY A 10 -13.50 21.47 0.04
N ALA A 11 -13.79 20.48 0.87
CA ALA A 11 -13.76 19.03 0.62
C ALA A 11 -14.53 18.51 -0.62
N GLY A 12 -15.15 19.38 -1.43
CA GLY A 12 -15.92 19.03 -2.62
C GLY A 12 -15.11 18.55 -3.82
N ALA A 13 -13.81 18.85 -3.90
CA ALA A 13 -12.97 18.39 -5.02
C ALA A 13 -12.55 16.91 -4.92
N ILE A 14 -12.62 16.31 -3.73
CA ILE A 14 -12.11 14.95 -3.48
C ILE A 14 -13.10 13.87 -3.96
N VAL A 15 -14.41 14.10 -3.80
CA VAL A 15 -15.44 13.10 -4.15
C VAL A 15 -15.54 12.90 -5.67
N VAL A 16 -15.47 13.97 -6.45
CA VAL A 16 -15.52 13.88 -7.93
C VAL A 16 -14.25 13.22 -8.48
N PHE A 17 -13.09 13.47 -7.87
CA PHE A 17 -11.83 12.85 -8.30
C PHE A 17 -11.84 11.34 -8.06
N ILE A 18 -12.41 10.86 -6.95
CA ILE A 18 -12.52 9.42 -6.65
C ILE A 18 -13.45 8.70 -7.64
N ILE A 19 -14.58 9.31 -8.02
CA ILE A 19 -15.51 8.73 -9.01
C ILE A 19 -14.82 8.61 -10.40
N LEU A 20 -14.05 9.62 -10.80
CA LEU A 20 -13.29 9.61 -12.07
C LEU A 20 -12.11 8.63 -12.05
N LEU A 21 -11.42 8.48 -10.92
CA LEU A 21 -10.28 7.56 -10.78
C LEU A 21 -10.72 6.09 -10.80
N VAL A 22 -11.88 5.76 -10.22
CA VAL A 22 -12.49 4.42 -10.28
C VAL A 22 -12.95 4.06 -11.70
N TRP A 23 -13.44 5.03 -12.48
CA TRP A 23 -13.81 4.83 -13.89
C TRP A 23 -12.58 4.60 -14.80
N LEU A 24 -11.46 5.30 -14.53
CA LEU A 24 -10.21 5.15 -15.28
C LEU A 24 -9.47 3.82 -14.99
N LEU A 25 -9.58 3.27 -13.78
CA LEU A 25 -8.98 1.97 -13.45
C LEU A 25 -9.75 0.78 -14.02
N SER A 26 -11.08 0.87 -14.09
CA SER A 26 -11.94 -0.21 -14.61
C SER A 26 -11.85 -0.36 -16.14
N ALA A 27 -11.51 0.69 -16.88
CA ALA A 27 -11.33 0.63 -18.34
C ALA A 27 -10.06 -0.11 -18.80
N ARG A 28 -9.05 -0.36 -17.93
CA ARG A 28 -7.79 -1.02 -18.33
C ARG A 28 -7.79 -2.54 -18.23
N VAL A 29 -8.82 -3.14 -17.59
CA VAL A 29 -8.90 -4.59 -17.39
C VAL A 29 -9.55 -5.32 -18.58
N ALA A 30 -10.12 -4.58 -19.55
CA ALA A 30 -10.89 -5.16 -20.66
C ALA A 30 -10.08 -5.57 -21.90
N SER A 31 -8.74 -5.65 -21.85
CA SER A 31 -7.93 -6.03 -23.03
C SER A 31 -6.75 -6.95 -22.69
N TYR A 32 -7.05 -8.13 -22.16
CA TYR A 32 -6.10 -9.24 -22.20
C TYR A 32 -6.82 -10.55 -22.54
N SER A 33 -6.77 -10.93 -23.82
CA SER A 33 -7.13 -12.28 -24.28
C SER A 33 -5.87 -13.14 -24.22
N PRO A 34 -5.86 -14.29 -23.53
CA PRO A 34 -4.69 -15.16 -23.49
C PRO A 34 -4.53 -15.92 -24.83
N PRO A 35 -3.31 -16.04 -25.37
CA PRO A 35 -3.07 -16.90 -26.51
C PRO A 35 -3.13 -18.38 -26.09
N SER A 36 -3.87 -19.17 -26.86
CA SER A 36 -3.82 -20.63 -26.84
C SER A 36 -2.58 -21.08 -27.62
N THR A 37 -1.77 -21.96 -27.05
CA THR A 37 -0.78 -22.72 -27.84
C THR A 37 -0.49 -24.08 -27.21
N THR A 38 -1.12 -25.05 -27.85
CA THR A 38 -0.72 -26.43 -28.15
C THR A 38 0.70 -26.90 -27.77
N SER A 39 0.71 -28.14 -27.26
CA SER A 39 1.83 -29.03 -26.97
C SER A 39 2.87 -29.21 -28.10
N ALA A 40 4.12 -29.47 -27.72
CA ALA A 40 4.97 -30.45 -28.39
C ALA A 40 6.04 -31.00 -27.42
N LEU A 41 6.05 -32.33 -27.28
CA LEU A 41 7.13 -33.09 -26.65
C LEU A 41 8.39 -33.06 -27.54
N ALA A 42 9.57 -32.98 -26.93
CA ALA A 42 10.80 -33.46 -27.53
C ALA A 42 11.69 -34.11 -26.46
N THR A 43 11.81 -35.43 -26.58
CA THR A 43 12.80 -36.32 -26.00
C THR A 43 14.21 -35.92 -26.44
N SER A 44 15.19 -35.91 -25.54
CA SER A 44 16.54 -36.41 -25.86
C SER A 44 17.40 -36.66 -24.61
N THR A 45 18.29 -37.60 -24.79
CA THR A 45 18.96 -38.51 -23.85
C THR A 45 20.19 -37.96 -23.13
N LEU A 46 20.51 -38.60 -22.00
CA LEU A 46 21.71 -38.51 -21.16
C LEU A 46 23.03 -38.79 -21.94
N PRO A 47 24.20 -38.51 -21.33
CA PRO A 47 24.86 -39.62 -20.62
C PRO A 47 25.44 -39.26 -19.23
N ILE A 48 25.84 -40.34 -18.57
CA ILE A 48 26.19 -40.55 -17.16
C ILE A 48 27.62 -40.06 -16.86
N ALA A 49 27.85 -39.52 -15.66
CA ALA A 49 29.09 -39.72 -14.92
C ALA A 49 28.84 -39.55 -13.41
N SER A 50 29.10 -40.64 -12.67
CA SER A 50 29.11 -40.74 -11.22
C SER A 50 30.55 -40.64 -10.69
N THR A 51 30.79 -39.93 -9.58
CA THR A 51 31.62 -40.40 -8.43
C THR A 51 31.71 -39.37 -7.30
N THR A 52 31.29 -39.82 -6.10
CA THR A 52 31.77 -39.55 -4.72
C THR A 52 31.78 -38.15 -4.07
N PRO A 53 31.51 -38.05 -2.74
CA PRO A 53 31.57 -36.82 -1.96
C PRO A 53 32.92 -36.63 -1.26
N ALA A 54 33.37 -35.38 -1.09
CA ALA A 54 34.47 -35.06 -0.20
C ALA A 54 34.32 -33.65 0.39
N THR A 55 34.33 -33.60 1.72
CA THR A 55 34.44 -32.41 2.56
C THR A 55 35.88 -31.90 2.54
N ALA A 56 36.11 -30.62 2.27
CA ALA A 56 37.31 -29.91 2.75
C ALA A 56 37.15 -28.39 2.68
N THR A 57 37.39 -27.77 3.83
CA THR A 57 37.58 -26.34 4.07
C THR A 57 38.96 -25.91 3.57
N SER A 58 39.07 -24.78 2.83
CA SER A 58 40.17 -23.82 2.98
C SER A 58 40.06 -22.60 2.05
N THR A 59 40.11 -21.45 2.71
CA THR A 59 40.45 -20.07 2.32
C THR A 59 41.44 -19.89 1.15
N SER A 60 41.17 -18.92 0.24
CA SER A 60 42.07 -17.78 -0.12
C SER A 60 41.56 -16.91 -1.28
N ALA A 61 41.64 -15.59 -1.05
CA ALA A 61 41.63 -14.36 -1.87
C ALA A 61 41.90 -14.48 -3.41
N THR A 62 41.55 -13.58 -4.35
CA THR A 62 41.20 -12.13 -4.35
C THR A 62 40.72 -11.70 -5.76
N ARG A 63 40.15 -10.48 -5.86
CA ARG A 63 39.79 -9.67 -7.06
C ARG A 63 38.44 -10.01 -7.69
N GLY A 64 37.47 -9.13 -7.78
CA GLY A 64 37.36 -7.71 -7.42
C GLY A 64 36.24 -7.14 -8.26
N LEU A 65 35.17 -6.65 -7.63
CA LEU A 65 34.13 -5.79 -8.21
C LEU A 65 33.37 -5.16 -7.02
N GLY A 66 33.43 -3.83 -6.94
CA GLY A 66 32.78 -2.90 -6.00
C GLY A 66 32.04 -3.44 -4.77
N THR A 67 32.67 -3.36 -3.60
CA THR A 67 31.97 -3.43 -2.31
C THR A 67 31.09 -2.20 -2.11
N VAL A 68 29.77 -2.40 -2.06
CA VAL A 68 28.84 -1.42 -1.47
C VAL A 68 29.16 -1.35 0.03
N THR A 69 29.66 -0.21 0.49
CA THR A 69 29.88 0.05 1.91
C THR A 69 28.53 0.11 2.63
N VAL A 70 28.12 -1.02 3.20
CA VAL A 70 27.09 -1.05 4.25
C VAL A 70 27.79 -0.57 5.52
N LEU A 71 27.51 0.67 5.94
CA LEU A 71 27.96 1.15 7.25
C LEU A 71 27.32 0.30 8.37
N PRO A 72 28.10 -0.31 9.27
CA PRO A 72 27.56 -0.90 10.49
C PRO A 72 27.36 0.23 11.50
N VAL A 73 26.12 0.50 11.91
CA VAL A 73 25.86 1.38 13.04
C VAL A 73 25.99 0.55 14.31
N ALA A 74 27.03 0.86 15.08
CA ALA A 74 27.26 0.31 16.41
C ALA A 74 26.13 0.75 17.37
N GLY A 75 25.63 -0.19 18.15
CA GLY A 75 24.61 0.04 19.16
C GLY A 75 23.80 -1.22 19.41
N THR A 76 24.34 -2.12 20.25
CA THR A 76 23.61 -3.25 20.83
C THR A 76 22.59 -2.75 21.88
N ALA A 77 21.68 -1.88 21.46
CA ALA A 77 20.43 -1.67 22.17
C ALA A 77 19.48 -2.74 21.62
N HIS A 78 19.00 -3.63 22.51
CA HIS A 78 18.05 -4.71 22.26
C HIS A 78 17.30 -4.52 20.93
N LEU A 79 17.71 -5.25 19.89
CA LEU A 79 17.09 -5.17 18.57
C LEU A 79 15.62 -5.54 18.77
N ALA A 80 14.74 -4.54 18.85
CA ALA A 80 13.32 -4.77 18.78
C ALA A 80 13.10 -5.59 17.50
N ALA A 81 12.59 -6.81 17.68
CA ALA A 81 12.25 -7.69 16.56
C ALA A 81 11.46 -6.87 15.54
N ASN A 82 11.74 -7.08 14.25
CA ASN A 82 11.06 -6.36 13.17
C ASN A 82 9.55 -6.34 13.46
N PRO A 83 8.92 -5.16 13.65
CA PRO A 83 7.54 -5.07 14.12
C PRO A 83 6.53 -5.56 13.08
N ILE A 84 6.97 -5.82 11.84
CA ILE A 84 6.17 -6.39 10.77
C ILE A 84 7.06 -7.26 9.85
N PRO A 85 7.43 -8.49 10.28
CA PRO A 85 8.20 -9.39 9.42
C PRO A 85 7.39 -9.78 8.18
N ILE A 86 8.09 -10.09 7.08
CA ILE A 86 7.44 -10.61 5.87
C ILE A 86 6.83 -11.97 6.20
N ASP A 87 5.54 -12.14 5.89
CA ASP A 87 4.83 -13.39 6.07
C ASP A 87 5.41 -14.47 5.16
N ALA A 88 5.62 -15.68 5.68
CA ALA A 88 6.23 -16.78 4.93
C ALA A 88 5.39 -17.24 3.72
N ARG A 89 4.10 -16.87 3.67
CA ARG A 89 3.22 -17.13 2.54
C ARG A 89 3.45 -16.16 1.38
N ASP A 90 4.09 -15.02 1.62
CA ASP A 90 4.39 -14.05 0.57
C ASP A 90 5.73 -14.40 -0.11
N ALA A 91 5.70 -14.46 -1.45
CA ALA A 91 6.89 -14.68 -2.27
C ALA A 91 7.23 -13.40 -3.06
N ILE A 92 8.05 -12.52 -2.46
CA ILE A 92 8.52 -11.30 -3.15
C ILE A 92 9.64 -11.67 -4.12
N THR A 93 9.33 -11.75 -5.40
CA THR A 93 10.28 -12.11 -6.46
C THR A 93 11.20 -10.96 -6.86
N SER A 94 10.74 -9.73 -6.69
CA SER A 94 11.51 -8.51 -6.95
C SER A 94 11.09 -7.41 -5.97
N TRP A 95 12.07 -6.70 -5.45
CA TRP A 95 11.86 -5.50 -4.64
C TRP A 95 11.88 -4.20 -5.46
N ALA A 96 12.00 -4.31 -6.78
CA ALA A 96 11.91 -3.16 -7.67
C ALA A 96 10.43 -2.77 -7.85
N LEU A 97 10.11 -1.51 -7.57
CA LEU A 97 8.78 -0.96 -7.80
C LEU A 97 8.70 -0.36 -9.21
N PRO A 98 7.50 -0.28 -9.81
CA PRO A 98 7.29 0.40 -11.08
C PRO A 98 7.64 1.89 -10.92
N GLY A 99 8.86 2.27 -11.30
CA GLY A 99 9.34 3.65 -11.21
C GLY A 99 9.51 4.25 -12.60
N THR A 100 8.81 5.34 -12.88
CA THR A 100 8.95 6.11 -14.12
C THR A 100 9.93 7.29 -13.98
N GLU A 101 10.52 7.44 -12.79
CA GLU A 101 11.37 8.58 -12.47
C GLU A 101 12.63 8.64 -13.34
N SER A 102 12.92 9.84 -13.84
CA SER A 102 14.12 10.10 -14.63
C SER A 102 15.39 9.90 -13.80
N THR A 103 16.51 9.59 -14.46
CA THR A 103 17.83 9.49 -13.82
C THR A 103 18.17 10.75 -13.01
N THR A 104 17.86 11.93 -13.55
CA THR A 104 18.06 13.21 -12.88
C THR A 104 17.21 13.33 -11.60
N THR A 105 15.95 12.89 -11.64
CA THR A 105 15.09 12.89 -10.45
C THR A 105 15.64 11.94 -9.39
N LYS A 106 16.02 10.71 -9.78
CA LYS A 106 16.61 9.73 -8.85
C LYS A 106 17.89 10.25 -8.19
N ALA A 107 18.73 11.00 -8.92
CA ALA A 107 19.91 11.63 -8.35
C ALA A 107 19.57 12.71 -7.30
N LYS A 108 18.53 13.52 -7.54
CA LYS A 108 18.03 14.51 -6.56
C LYS A 108 17.47 13.85 -5.31
N LEU A 109 16.68 12.79 -5.48
CA LEU A 109 16.15 11.99 -4.36
C LEU A 109 17.29 11.37 -3.54
N GLN A 110 18.33 10.84 -4.20
CA GLN A 110 19.50 10.31 -3.52
C GLN A 110 20.25 11.38 -2.72
N ALA A 111 20.45 12.58 -3.28
CA ALA A 111 21.04 13.70 -2.54
C ALA A 111 20.20 14.08 -1.32
N ARG A 112 18.86 14.12 -1.46
CA ARG A 112 17.94 14.38 -0.36
C ARG A 112 18.04 13.32 0.74
N ILE A 113 18.13 12.04 0.38
CA ILE A 113 18.34 10.94 1.33
C ILE A 113 19.64 11.15 2.12
N ASN A 114 20.73 11.53 1.44
CA ASN A 114 22.02 11.76 2.11
C ASN A 114 21.94 12.91 3.12
N THR A 115 21.27 14.02 2.76
CA THR A 115 21.02 15.13 3.70
C THR A 115 20.18 14.70 4.89
N LEU A 116 19.10 13.96 4.65
CA LEU A 116 18.22 13.45 5.71
C LEU A 116 18.97 12.49 6.66
N LEU A 117 19.83 11.63 6.13
CA LEU A 117 20.67 10.74 6.94
C LEU A 117 21.64 11.49 7.85
N ALA A 118 22.19 12.61 7.39
CA ALA A 118 23.08 13.45 8.21
C ALA A 118 22.34 14.14 9.38
N ASP A 119 21.02 14.33 9.26
CA ASP A 119 20.19 14.92 10.31
C ASP A 119 19.76 13.89 11.38
N VAL A 120 20.02 12.59 11.21
CA VAL A 120 19.66 11.54 12.19
C VAL A 120 20.39 11.79 13.51
N GLY A 121 19.65 11.80 14.62
CA GLY A 121 20.20 12.01 15.96
C GLY A 121 20.62 13.46 16.27
N THR A 122 20.53 14.39 15.31
CA THR A 122 20.86 15.81 15.55
C THR A 122 19.82 16.56 16.38
N GLY A 123 18.62 16.00 16.51
CA GLY A 123 17.48 16.63 17.18
C GLY A 123 16.72 17.65 16.33
N ARG A 124 17.20 17.99 15.11
CA ARG A 124 16.48 18.89 14.19
C ARG A 124 15.10 18.35 13.79
N TYR A 125 15.03 17.05 13.57
CA TYR A 125 13.80 16.30 13.30
C TYR A 125 13.81 15.02 14.12
N THR A 126 12.62 14.45 14.38
CA THR A 126 12.54 13.13 14.99
C THR A 126 13.12 12.08 14.03
N ASN A 127 13.77 11.05 14.58
CA ASN A 127 14.27 9.93 13.78
C ASN A 127 13.14 9.28 12.98
N PHE A 128 11.94 9.18 13.56
CA PHE A 128 10.71 8.79 12.87
C PHE A 128 10.47 9.59 11.58
N ASN A 129 10.44 10.93 11.66
CA ASN A 129 10.17 11.81 10.51
C ASN A 129 11.26 11.68 9.44
N ILE A 130 12.51 11.50 9.85
CA ILE A 130 13.64 11.31 8.94
C ILE A 130 13.49 9.97 8.21
N TYR A 131 13.32 8.87 8.93
CA TYR A 131 13.21 7.54 8.34
C TYR A 131 11.98 7.40 7.44
N ALA A 132 10.82 7.95 7.84
CA ALA A 132 9.61 7.95 7.03
C ALA A 132 9.80 8.73 5.71
N GLN A 133 10.53 9.84 5.72
CA GLN A 133 10.85 10.59 4.49
C GLN A 133 11.85 9.83 3.62
N ILE A 134 12.91 9.26 4.20
CA ILE A 134 13.88 8.46 3.44
C ILE A 134 13.19 7.28 2.76
N ALA A 135 12.29 6.59 3.47
CA ALA A 135 11.52 5.49 2.91
C ALA A 135 10.70 5.90 1.68
N GLN A 136 9.98 7.03 1.77
CA GLN A 136 9.22 7.58 0.64
C GLN A 136 10.13 7.90 -0.57
N ASN A 137 11.29 8.52 -0.33
CA ASN A 137 12.25 8.82 -1.41
C ASN A 137 12.75 7.54 -2.10
N TYR A 138 13.05 6.48 -1.34
CA TYR A 138 13.39 5.19 -1.93
C TYR A 138 12.23 4.57 -2.72
N GLY A 139 10.99 4.72 -2.24
CA GLY A 139 9.79 4.32 -2.96
C GLY A 139 9.70 4.99 -4.34
N PHE A 140 9.84 6.32 -4.40
CA PHE A 140 9.85 7.05 -5.67
C PHE A 140 11.01 6.65 -6.60
N MET A 141 12.17 6.29 -6.06
CA MET A 141 13.28 5.77 -6.87
C MET A 141 13.03 4.36 -7.44
N GLY A 142 11.99 3.67 -6.99
CA GLY A 142 11.67 2.29 -7.35
C GLY A 142 12.39 1.25 -6.47
N ASN A 143 13.02 1.65 -5.36
CA ASN A 143 13.76 0.76 -4.48
C ASN A 143 12.91 0.34 -3.28
N GLY A 144 12.04 -0.65 -3.48
CA GLY A 144 11.12 -1.15 -2.46
C GLY A 144 11.82 -1.76 -1.25
N LEU A 145 12.98 -2.40 -1.42
CA LEU A 145 13.72 -3.02 -0.31
C LEU A 145 14.21 -1.96 0.69
N GLN A 146 14.78 -0.87 0.19
CA GLN A 146 15.21 0.22 1.05
C GLN A 146 14.02 0.98 1.63
N ALA A 147 12.96 1.19 0.86
CA ALA A 147 11.72 1.78 1.37
C ALA A 147 11.19 0.99 2.58
N TYR A 148 11.07 -0.33 2.45
CA TYR A 148 10.64 -1.22 3.54
C TYR A 148 11.55 -1.11 4.77
N ARG A 149 12.87 -1.21 4.59
CA ARG A 149 13.83 -1.13 5.70
C ARG A 149 13.73 0.19 6.47
N PHE A 150 13.53 1.30 5.77
CA PHE A 150 13.38 2.60 6.42
C PHE A 150 12.00 2.80 7.05
N TYR A 151 10.92 2.25 6.48
CA TYR A 151 9.64 2.21 7.18
C TYR A 151 9.70 1.37 8.47
N VAL A 152 10.40 0.23 8.44
CA VAL A 152 10.64 -0.58 9.66
C VAL A 152 11.40 0.23 10.72
N ARG A 153 12.44 0.98 10.32
CA ARG A 153 13.16 1.87 11.25
C ARG A 153 12.29 3.01 11.78
N ALA A 154 11.40 3.57 10.95
CA ALA A 154 10.43 4.56 11.39
C ALA A 154 9.50 3.97 12.46
N ALA A 155 8.95 2.76 12.22
CA ALA A 155 8.11 2.05 13.18
C ALA A 155 8.85 1.70 14.48
N GLN A 156 10.14 1.38 14.42
CA GLN A 156 10.95 1.14 15.62
C GLN A 156 11.24 2.43 16.39
N SER A 157 11.38 3.57 15.68
CA SER A 157 11.62 4.87 16.30
C SER A 157 10.38 5.44 17.00
N ASP A 158 9.18 5.13 16.51
CA ASP A 158 7.92 5.44 17.18
C ASP A 158 6.98 4.22 17.09
N PRO A 159 6.98 3.36 18.12
CA PRO A 159 6.15 2.16 18.16
C PRO A 159 4.64 2.41 18.20
N THR A 160 4.22 3.67 18.43
CA THR A 160 2.80 4.05 18.53
C THR A 160 2.26 4.64 17.23
N ALA A 161 3.13 4.94 16.27
CA ALA A 161 2.72 5.50 14.99
C ALA A 161 2.17 4.41 14.03
N GLY A 162 0.95 4.61 13.54
CA GLY A 162 0.31 3.74 12.55
C GLY A 162 0.80 3.99 11.12
N LEU A 163 1.32 5.20 10.83
CA LEU A 163 1.71 5.63 9.48
C LEU A 163 2.73 4.70 8.79
N PRO A 164 3.81 4.23 9.44
CA PRO A 164 4.75 3.31 8.80
C PRO A 164 4.08 2.00 8.40
N PHE A 165 3.17 1.48 9.22
CA PHE A 165 2.49 0.22 8.93
C PHE A 165 1.50 0.37 7.76
N SER A 166 0.76 1.48 7.68
CA SER A 166 -0.07 1.77 6.49
C SER A 166 0.78 1.88 5.23
N SER A 167 1.94 2.53 5.31
CA SER A 167 2.87 2.68 4.18
C SER A 167 3.52 1.35 3.77
N ILE A 168 3.84 0.49 4.74
CA ILE A 168 4.30 -0.88 4.48
C ILE A 168 3.18 -1.67 3.81
N GLY A 169 1.93 -1.52 4.23
CA GLY A 169 0.78 -2.12 3.56
C GLY A 169 0.73 -1.76 2.08
N ASP A 170 0.80 -0.47 1.75
CA ASP A 170 0.79 0.01 0.35
C ASP A 170 1.99 -0.51 -0.45
N LEU A 171 3.17 -0.56 0.17
CA LEU A 171 4.37 -1.12 -0.44
C LEU A 171 4.22 -2.61 -0.74
N MET A 172 3.68 -3.37 0.22
CA MET A 172 3.50 -4.82 0.08
C MET A 172 2.44 -5.16 -0.99
N VAL A 173 1.38 -4.37 -1.12
CA VAL A 173 0.42 -4.50 -2.23
C VAL A 173 1.11 -4.35 -3.59
N GLN A 174 1.99 -3.35 -3.75
CA GLN A 174 2.74 -3.17 -5.00
C GLN A 174 3.72 -4.32 -5.30
N LEU A 175 4.19 -4.99 -4.26
CA LEU A 175 5.10 -6.15 -4.36
C LEU A 175 4.35 -7.50 -4.47
N GLY A 176 3.01 -7.49 -4.43
CA GLY A 176 2.18 -8.70 -4.43
C GLY A 176 2.20 -9.50 -3.12
N ALA A 177 2.74 -8.93 -2.04
CA ALA A 177 2.84 -9.56 -0.71
C ALA A 177 1.59 -9.28 0.14
N TYR A 178 0.45 -9.87 -0.24
CA TYR A 178 -0.85 -9.51 0.32
C TYR A 178 -1.04 -9.95 1.79
N HIS A 179 -0.38 -11.02 2.26
CA HIS A 179 -0.50 -11.42 3.67
C HIS A 179 0.19 -10.43 4.60
N THR A 180 1.39 -9.97 4.23
CA THR A 180 2.11 -8.93 4.94
C THR A 180 1.37 -7.60 4.85
N ALA A 181 0.76 -7.28 3.69
CA ALA A 181 -0.07 -6.08 3.53
C ALA A 181 -1.26 -6.08 4.50
N TYR A 182 -2.01 -7.19 4.56
CA TYR A 182 -3.13 -7.37 5.48
C TYR A 182 -2.70 -7.12 6.94
N ALA A 183 -1.60 -7.74 7.37
CA ALA A 183 -1.07 -7.58 8.72
C ALA A 183 -0.63 -6.14 9.01
N ALA A 184 0.02 -5.49 8.05
CA ALA A 184 0.51 -4.12 8.19
C ALA A 184 -0.65 -3.11 8.30
N TYR A 185 -1.66 -3.21 7.44
CA TYR A 185 -2.84 -2.35 7.57
C TYR A 185 -3.59 -2.59 8.88
N GLY A 186 -3.80 -3.85 9.28
CA GLY A 186 -4.40 -4.21 10.57
C GLY A 186 -3.64 -3.61 11.77
N LYS A 187 -2.31 -3.58 11.70
CA LYS A 187 -1.47 -2.94 12.73
C LYS A 187 -1.67 -1.42 12.77
N SER A 188 -1.79 -0.76 11.61
CA SER A 188 -1.97 0.70 11.53
C SER A 188 -3.26 1.18 12.23
N ILE A 189 -4.38 0.48 12.02
CA ILE A 189 -5.66 0.78 12.67
C ILE A 189 -5.67 0.40 14.15
N THR A 190 -4.90 -0.61 14.56
CA THR A 190 -4.80 -1.01 15.97
C THR A 190 -4.07 0.08 16.77
N LEU A 191 -3.01 0.66 16.19
CA LEU A 191 -2.23 1.70 16.85
C LEU A 191 -2.96 3.05 16.87
N GLN A 192 -3.63 3.40 15.77
CA GLN A 192 -4.28 4.71 15.61
C GLN A 192 -5.69 4.56 15.01
N PRO A 193 -6.66 4.01 15.77
CA PRO A 193 -8.00 3.69 15.26
C PRO A 193 -8.85 4.91 14.90
N ARG A 194 -8.45 6.11 15.32
CA ARG A 194 -9.17 7.36 15.00
C ARG A 194 -8.72 8.01 13.69
N VAL A 195 -7.68 7.49 13.05
CA VAL A 195 -7.17 8.02 11.78
C VAL A 195 -7.92 7.37 10.62
N GLU A 196 -8.86 8.11 10.05
CA GLU A 196 -9.73 7.65 8.94
C GLU A 196 -8.91 7.11 7.75
N GLN A 197 -7.77 7.74 7.43
CA GLN A 197 -6.94 7.37 6.29
C GLN A 197 -6.39 5.93 6.41
N PHE A 198 -6.12 5.44 7.61
CA PHE A 198 -5.63 4.07 7.81
C PHE A 198 -6.74 3.05 7.58
N TRP A 199 -7.96 3.37 8.00
CA TRP A 199 -9.13 2.56 7.65
C TRP A 199 -9.34 2.54 6.14
N LEU A 200 -9.36 3.70 5.48
CA LEU A 200 -9.58 3.77 4.03
C LEU A 200 -8.52 3.00 3.24
N ALA A 201 -7.25 3.07 3.63
CA ALA A 201 -6.19 2.29 3.01
C ALA A 201 -6.44 0.77 3.17
N TYR A 202 -6.83 0.34 4.37
CA TYR A 202 -7.13 -1.06 4.64
C TYR A 202 -8.37 -1.55 3.89
N LEU A 203 -9.46 -0.79 3.92
CA LEU A 203 -10.71 -1.12 3.24
C LEU A 203 -10.53 -1.20 1.72
N ARG A 204 -9.73 -0.29 1.13
CA ARG A 204 -9.36 -0.36 -0.29
C ARG A 204 -8.61 -1.64 -0.61
N PHE A 205 -7.65 -2.02 0.23
CA PHE A 205 -6.93 -3.29 0.08
C PHE A 205 -7.88 -4.48 0.16
N LEU A 206 -8.75 -4.53 1.18
CA LEU A 206 -9.70 -5.62 1.36
C LEU A 206 -10.68 -5.73 0.19
N ALA A 207 -11.23 -4.62 -0.27
CA ALA A 207 -12.15 -4.62 -1.42
C ALA A 207 -11.50 -5.11 -2.71
N ALA A 208 -10.19 -4.89 -2.89
CA ALA A 208 -9.46 -5.29 -4.10
C ALA A 208 -8.92 -6.73 -4.04
N HIS A 209 -8.49 -7.19 -2.86
CA HIS A 209 -7.72 -8.43 -2.72
C HIS A 209 -8.37 -9.47 -1.80
N GLU A 210 -9.33 -9.08 -0.96
CA GLU A 210 -9.95 -9.93 0.06
C GLU A 210 -11.48 -9.72 0.10
N ALA A 211 -12.10 -9.38 -1.04
CA ALA A 211 -13.47 -8.88 -1.08
C ALA A 211 -14.50 -9.86 -0.49
N THR A 212 -14.26 -11.16 -0.69
CA THR A 212 -15.12 -12.27 -0.22
C THR A 212 -14.58 -12.98 1.02
N ALA A 213 -13.47 -12.50 1.60
CA ALA A 213 -12.90 -13.12 2.79
C ALA A 213 -13.87 -12.98 3.99
N PRO A 214 -13.99 -14.01 4.86
CA PRO A 214 -14.96 -14.02 5.96
C PRO A 214 -14.85 -12.81 6.91
N ALA A 215 -13.64 -12.30 7.12
CA ALA A 215 -13.38 -11.19 8.03
C ALA A 215 -13.77 -9.82 7.46
N THR A 216 -13.85 -9.68 6.13
CA THR A 216 -13.94 -8.37 5.45
C THR A 216 -15.14 -7.55 5.90
N ALA A 217 -16.33 -8.17 5.96
CA ALA A 217 -17.55 -7.51 6.43
C ALA A 217 -17.42 -6.93 7.86
N SER A 218 -16.78 -7.68 8.76
CA SER A 218 -16.57 -7.24 10.14
C SER A 218 -15.58 -6.07 10.26
N ILE A 219 -14.60 -5.99 9.35
CA ILE A 219 -13.62 -4.90 9.31
C ILE A 219 -14.28 -3.63 8.78
N PHE A 220 -15.12 -3.72 7.75
CA PHE A 220 -15.94 -2.57 7.30
C PHE A 220 -16.85 -2.05 8.43
N ALA A 221 -17.53 -2.94 9.15
CA ALA A 221 -18.35 -2.56 10.30
C ALA A 221 -17.51 -1.85 11.39
N SER A 222 -16.32 -2.38 11.71
CA SER A 222 -15.40 -1.78 12.68
C SER A 222 -14.92 -0.38 12.24
N ALA A 223 -14.64 -0.21 10.95
CA ALA A 223 -14.24 1.08 10.39
C ALA A 223 -15.33 2.14 10.54
N LYS A 224 -16.59 1.79 10.28
CA LYS A 224 -17.72 2.71 10.49
C LYS A 224 -17.83 3.15 11.94
N THR A 225 -17.76 2.21 12.88
CA THR A 225 -17.81 2.53 14.31
C THR A 225 -16.63 3.41 14.74
N ALA A 226 -15.41 3.07 14.33
CA ALA A 226 -14.20 3.79 14.71
C ALA A 226 -14.15 5.24 14.16
N THR A 227 -14.75 5.46 12.99
CA THR A 227 -14.77 6.76 12.30
C THR A 227 -16.07 7.53 12.47
N ASN A 228 -16.99 7.03 13.31
CA ASN A 228 -18.32 7.61 13.52
C ASN A 228 -19.10 7.83 12.20
N ASN A 229 -19.15 6.79 11.37
CA ASN A 229 -19.81 6.80 10.06
C ASN A 229 -19.29 7.91 9.13
N ALA A 230 -17.96 8.08 9.05
CA ALA A 230 -17.35 9.05 8.15
C ALA A 230 -17.81 8.80 6.70
N PRO A 231 -18.17 9.84 5.92
CA PRO A 231 -18.71 9.69 4.57
C PRO A 231 -17.85 8.80 3.66
N ASN A 232 -16.52 8.94 3.69
CA ASN A 232 -15.65 8.16 2.81
C ASN A 232 -15.62 6.67 3.18
N VAL A 233 -15.76 6.33 4.46
CA VAL A 233 -15.84 4.95 4.92
C VAL A 233 -17.16 4.31 4.48
N LEU A 234 -18.26 5.06 4.57
CA LEU A 234 -19.57 4.63 4.06
C LEU A 234 -19.53 4.41 2.54
N ILE A 235 -18.91 5.33 1.79
CA ILE A 235 -18.72 5.19 0.34
C ILE A 235 -17.90 3.92 0.03
N ALA A 236 -16.81 3.68 0.76
CA ALA A 236 -15.99 2.48 0.56
C ALA A 236 -16.79 1.19 0.81
N GLU A 237 -17.62 1.15 1.87
CA GLU A 237 -18.48 0.01 2.16
C GLU A 237 -19.58 -0.17 1.12
N ALA A 238 -20.23 0.91 0.71
CA ALA A 238 -21.27 0.87 -0.31
C ALA A 238 -20.74 0.29 -1.62
N ASN A 239 -19.56 0.74 -2.05
CA ASN A 239 -18.89 0.25 -3.25
C ASN A 239 -18.50 -1.23 -3.14
N TRP A 240 -17.96 -1.64 -1.99
CA TRP A 240 -17.61 -3.06 -1.75
C TRP A 240 -18.85 -3.95 -1.70
N ARG A 241 -19.95 -3.51 -1.09
CA ARG A 241 -21.22 -4.25 -1.07
C ARG A 241 -21.81 -4.36 -2.47
N ALA A 242 -21.76 -3.29 -3.26
CA ALA A 242 -22.22 -3.32 -4.65
C ALA A 242 -21.40 -4.31 -5.49
N SER A 243 -20.06 -4.31 -5.34
CA SER A 243 -19.19 -5.22 -6.10
C SER A 243 -19.32 -6.69 -5.70
N THR A 244 -19.78 -6.97 -4.48
CA THR A 244 -20.04 -8.33 -3.97
C THR A 244 -21.51 -8.77 -4.14
N GLY A 245 -22.34 -7.97 -4.80
CA GLY A 245 -23.74 -8.28 -5.10
C GLY A 245 -24.74 -7.93 -3.99
N ASN A 246 -24.30 -7.39 -2.85
CA ASN A 246 -25.18 -6.87 -1.81
C ASN A 246 -25.71 -5.46 -2.16
N ILE A 247 -26.54 -5.39 -3.20
CA ILE A 247 -27.06 -4.12 -3.74
C ILE A 247 -27.94 -3.39 -2.72
N THR A 248 -28.77 -4.12 -1.96
CA THR A 248 -29.63 -3.53 -0.90
C THR A 248 -28.81 -2.87 0.20
N GLY A 249 -27.73 -3.52 0.64
CA GLY A 249 -26.80 -2.94 1.62
C GLY A 249 -26.06 -1.72 1.08
N ALA A 250 -25.64 -1.75 -0.19
CA ALA A 250 -24.99 -0.61 -0.85
C ALA A 250 -25.91 0.62 -0.92
N ILE A 251 -27.18 0.43 -1.30
CA ILE A 251 -28.19 1.52 -1.32
C ILE A 251 -28.39 2.11 0.07
N THR A 252 -28.43 1.26 1.11
CA THR A 252 -28.56 1.71 2.51
C THR A 252 -27.40 2.62 2.91
N ASP A 253 -26.16 2.23 2.61
CA ASP A 253 -24.98 3.04 2.93
C ASP A 253 -24.96 4.35 2.13
N TRP A 254 -25.32 4.33 0.84
CA TRP A 254 -25.42 5.55 0.02
C TRP A 254 -26.49 6.52 0.52
N LYS A 255 -27.62 6.03 1.03
CA LYS A 255 -28.65 6.87 1.67
C LYS A 255 -28.10 7.54 2.95
N LEU A 256 -27.24 6.84 3.70
CA LEU A 256 -26.56 7.43 4.85
C LEU A 256 -25.56 8.51 4.42
N VAL A 257 -24.76 8.26 3.37
CA VAL A 257 -23.87 9.29 2.78
C VAL A 257 -24.66 10.52 2.36
N ARG A 258 -25.80 10.32 1.67
CA ARG A 258 -26.71 11.40 1.25
C ARG A 258 -27.18 12.27 2.42
N SER A 259 -27.51 11.65 3.55
CA SER A 259 -28.01 12.37 4.73
C SER A 259 -26.96 13.31 5.36
N GLN A 260 -25.67 13.03 5.11
CA GLN A 260 -24.53 13.83 5.60
C GLN A 260 -24.02 14.83 4.55
N ALA A 261 -24.47 14.72 3.30
CA ALA A 261 -23.96 15.48 2.17
C ALA A 261 -24.65 16.85 2.03
N GLY A 262 -23.86 17.86 1.63
CA GLY A 262 -24.40 19.18 1.27
C GLY A 262 -25.27 19.11 0.01
N THR A 263 -26.18 20.08 -0.18
CA THR A 263 -27.14 20.11 -1.30
C THR A 263 -26.49 19.93 -2.67
N GLY A 264 -25.31 20.53 -2.90
CA GLY A 264 -24.58 20.39 -4.16
C GLY A 264 -24.05 18.98 -4.46
N GLN A 265 -23.95 18.10 -3.45
CA GLN A 265 -23.47 16.72 -3.59
C GLN A 265 -24.62 15.71 -3.69
N GLN A 266 -25.81 16.06 -3.18
CA GLN A 266 -26.96 15.14 -3.14
C GLN A 266 -27.39 14.66 -4.52
N GLN A 267 -27.35 15.53 -5.54
CA GLN A 267 -27.72 15.14 -6.90
C GLN A 267 -26.87 13.98 -7.45
N ALA A 268 -25.55 14.02 -7.21
CA ALA A 268 -24.65 12.94 -7.64
C ALA A 268 -24.92 11.64 -6.88
N ILE A 269 -25.23 11.74 -5.58
CA ILE A 269 -25.55 10.58 -4.74
C ILE A 269 -26.89 9.96 -5.16
N ASP A 270 -27.88 10.79 -5.48
CA ASP A 270 -29.20 10.34 -5.97
C ASP A 270 -29.08 9.58 -7.30
N VAL A 271 -28.18 10.02 -8.19
CA VAL A 271 -27.88 9.31 -9.44
C VAL A 271 -27.29 7.92 -9.17
N GLU A 272 -26.36 7.80 -8.22
CA GLU A 272 -25.76 6.49 -7.90
C GLU A 272 -26.77 5.55 -7.22
N ILE A 273 -27.61 6.07 -6.32
CA ILE A 273 -28.71 5.30 -5.70
C ILE A 273 -29.66 4.77 -6.79
N ALA A 274 -30.11 5.63 -7.70
CA ALA A 274 -31.03 5.24 -8.76
C ALA A 274 -30.43 4.19 -9.72
N LYS A 275 -29.12 4.25 -9.96
CA LYS A 275 -28.40 3.22 -10.73
C LYS A 275 -28.41 1.87 -10.01
N LEU A 276 -28.14 1.84 -8.71
CA LEU A 276 -28.17 0.61 -7.92
C LEU A 276 -29.60 0.04 -7.80
N GLU A 277 -30.62 0.88 -7.66
CA GLU A 277 -32.03 0.45 -7.64
C GLU A 277 -32.46 -0.23 -8.95
N LYS A 278 -31.99 0.28 -10.09
CA LYS A 278 -32.18 -0.38 -11.40
C LYS A 278 -31.47 -1.74 -11.47
N GLN A 279 -30.24 -1.82 -10.96
CA GLN A 279 -29.49 -3.08 -10.91
C GLN A 279 -30.17 -4.13 -10.03
N GLN A 280 -30.82 -3.72 -8.94
CA GLN A 280 -31.58 -4.62 -8.06
C GLN A 280 -32.85 -5.19 -8.72
N SER A 281 -33.42 -4.46 -9.70
CA SER A 281 -34.68 -4.80 -10.36
C SER A 281 -34.50 -5.61 -11.66
N SER A 282 -33.26 -5.87 -12.07
CA SER A 282 -32.89 -6.63 -13.27
C SER A 282 -32.51 -8.06 -12.91
#